data_AF-A0A936RFT4-F1
#
_entry.id   AF-A0A936RFT4-F1
#
_cell.length_a   1.000
_cell.length_b   1.000
_cell.length_c   1.000
_cell.angle_alpha   90.00
_cell.angle_beta   90.00
_cell.angle_gamma   90.00
#
_symmetry.space_group_name_H-M   'P 1'
#
loop_
_entity.id
_entity.type
_entity.pdbx_description
1 polymer ?
#
loop_
_entity_poly.entity_id
_entity_poly.type
_entity_poly.pdbx_seq_one_letter_code
_entity_poly.pdbx_strand_id
1 'polypeptide(L)'
;MHQFDVLSLYPTITMNPATTSLQALFNRIPRRHSLENVKEINAILGEYEVLLLAIESINPFYEKNIAAFFDDKESALSVIKKSTDPKASKKNKDNLFDEGSGILKESIQALLVLFADGTRIT
;
A
#
# COMPACT_ATOMS: atom_id res chain seq x y z
N MET A 1 24.88 45.91 -10.45
CA MET A 1 23.61 45.57 -9.79
C MET A 1 23.20 44.20 -10.28
N HIS A 2 23.59 43.14 -9.56
CA HIS A 2 23.13 41.78 -9.87
C HIS A 2 22.10 41.40 -8.82
N GLN A 3 20.89 41.16 -9.33
CA GLN A 3 19.71 40.71 -8.62
C GLN A 3 19.99 39.32 -8.03
N PHE A 4 20.05 39.22 -6.71
CA PHE A 4 20.01 37.94 -6.02
C PHE A 4 18.54 37.49 -5.98
N ASP A 5 18.20 36.55 -6.84
CA ASP A 5 16.94 35.82 -6.80
C ASP A 5 16.98 34.86 -5.59
N VAL A 6 16.34 35.29 -4.50
CA VAL A 6 16.12 34.48 -3.30
C VAL A 6 14.80 33.73 -3.44
N LEU A 7 14.76 32.73 -4.32
CA LEU A 7 13.63 31.81 -4.39
C LEU A 7 14.02 30.37 -4.01
N SER A 8 13.40 29.97 -2.89
CA SER A 8 13.04 28.61 -2.50
C SER A 8 14.11 27.75 -1.79
N LEU A 9 14.27 27.99 -0.49
CA LEU A 9 14.80 27.02 0.50
C LEU A 9 13.76 25.96 0.90
N TYR A 10 12.96 25.47 -0.03
CA TYR A 10 12.27 24.20 0.18
C TYR A 10 13.08 23.14 -0.54
N PRO A 11 13.65 22.13 0.15
CA PRO A 11 14.01 20.93 -0.57
C PRO A 11 12.71 20.48 -1.23
N THR A 12 12.67 20.53 -2.56
CA THR A 12 11.72 19.72 -3.32
C THR A 12 12.02 18.30 -2.87
N ILE A 13 11.24 17.81 -1.89
CA ILE A 13 11.21 16.41 -1.53
C ILE A 13 10.88 15.74 -2.85
N THR A 14 11.90 15.20 -3.50
CA THR A 14 11.73 14.36 -4.67
C THR A 14 10.95 13.19 -4.10
N MET A 15 9.62 13.23 -4.20
CA MET A 15 8.79 12.13 -3.72
C MET A 15 9.28 10.91 -4.47
N ASN A 16 9.90 9.99 -3.73
CA ASN A 16 10.42 8.78 -4.31
C ASN A 16 9.25 8.09 -5.05
N PRO A 17 9.45 7.64 -6.30
CA PRO A 17 8.38 7.03 -7.09
C PRO A 17 7.66 5.90 -6.34
N ALA A 18 8.37 5.12 -5.51
CA ALA A 18 7.76 4.09 -4.68
C ALA A 18 6.82 4.67 -3.61
N THR A 19 7.22 5.75 -2.92
CA THR A 19 6.38 6.44 -1.93
C THR A 19 5.12 7.02 -2.57
N THR A 20 5.25 7.64 -3.73
CA THR A 20 4.10 8.17 -4.49
C THR A 20 3.13 7.05 -4.87
N SER A 21 3.64 5.94 -5.39
CA SER A 21 2.82 4.79 -5.78
C SER A 21 2.12 4.17 -4.57
N LEU A 22 2.82 3.97 -3.44
CA LEU A 22 2.23 3.45 -2.21
C LEU A 22 1.14 4.38 -1.66
N GLN A 23 1.36 5.69 -1.69
CA GLN A 23 0.36 6.66 -1.26
C GLN A 23 -0.87 6.67 -2.19
N ALA A 24 -0.66 6.49 -3.48
CA ALA A 24 -1.74 6.37 -4.46
C ALA A 24 -2.59 5.10 -4.20
N LEU A 25 -1.95 3.95 -3.93
CA LEU A 25 -2.66 2.73 -3.54
C LEU A 25 -3.46 2.94 -2.26
N PHE A 26 -2.84 3.49 -1.21
CA PHE A 26 -3.49 3.76 0.07
C PHE A 26 -4.78 4.58 -0.06
N ASN A 27 -4.77 5.60 -0.93
CA ASN A 27 -5.91 6.48 -1.17
C ASN A 27 -7.03 5.83 -1.98
N ARG A 28 -6.72 4.79 -2.78
CA ARG A 28 -7.68 4.05 -3.61
C ARG A 28 -8.41 2.95 -2.85
N ILE A 29 -7.97 2.54 -1.66
CA ILE A 29 -8.54 1.40 -0.93
C ILE A 29 -10.03 1.63 -0.61
N PRO A 30 -10.95 0.83 -1.19
CA PRO A 30 -12.37 0.93 -0.90
C PRO A 30 -12.73 0.37 0.48
N ARG A 31 -13.81 0.88 1.08
CA ARG A 31 -14.29 0.51 2.44
C ARG A 31 -15.65 -0.20 2.47
N ARG A 32 -16.27 -0.43 1.30
CA ARG A 32 -17.62 -1.01 1.19
C ARG A 32 -17.62 -2.15 0.21
N HIS A 33 -18.39 -3.20 0.50
CA HIS A 33 -18.47 -4.35 -0.38
C HIS A 33 -19.35 -4.04 -1.61
N SER A 34 -18.77 -4.06 -2.80
CA SER A 34 -19.46 -4.06 -4.09
C SER A 34 -18.64 -4.88 -5.10
N LEU A 35 -19.24 -5.27 -6.22
CA LEU A 35 -18.52 -6.00 -7.26
C LEU A 35 -17.35 -5.17 -7.84
N GLU A 36 -17.58 -3.87 -8.03
CA GLU A 36 -16.56 -2.94 -8.50
C GLU A 36 -15.42 -2.81 -7.48
N ASN A 37 -15.75 -2.67 -6.20
CA ASN A 37 -14.75 -2.54 -5.13
C ASN A 37 -13.96 -3.83 -4.92
N VAL A 38 -14.57 -5.00 -5.11
CA VAL A 38 -13.86 -6.29 -5.11
C VAL A 38 -12.86 -6.36 -6.27
N LYS A 39 -13.22 -5.89 -7.46
CA LYS A 39 -12.27 -5.84 -8.58
C LYS A 39 -11.12 -4.85 -8.29
N GLU A 40 -11.46 -3.67 -7.79
CA GLU A 40 -10.48 -2.62 -7.45
C GLU A 40 -9.49 -3.11 -6.40
N ILE A 41 -9.95 -3.71 -5.29
CA ILE A 41 -9.03 -4.18 -4.25
C ILE A 41 -8.13 -5.33 -4.72
N ASN A 42 -8.62 -6.22 -5.60
CA ASN A 42 -7.78 -7.25 -6.19
C ASN A 42 -6.71 -6.65 -7.13
N ALA A 43 -7.04 -5.57 -7.86
CA ALA A 43 -6.06 -4.82 -8.64
C ALA A 43 -5.00 -4.17 -7.74
N ILE A 44 -5.44 -3.50 -6.66
CA ILE A 44 -4.54 -2.90 -5.66
C ILE A 44 -3.61 -3.95 -5.05
N LEU A 45 -4.11 -5.15 -4.70
CA LEU A 45 -3.29 -6.25 -4.16
C LEU A 45 -2.20 -6.71 -5.15
N GLY A 46 -2.49 -6.69 -6.45
CA GLY A 46 -1.50 -6.97 -7.49
C GLY A 46 -0.48 -5.85 -7.66
N GLU A 47 -0.93 -4.59 -7.72
CA GLU A 47 -0.04 -3.42 -7.76
C GLU A 47 0.87 -3.35 -6.52
N TYR A 48 0.32 -3.70 -5.35
CA TYR A 48 1.05 -3.74 -4.09
C TYR A 48 2.16 -4.81 -4.10
N GLU A 49 1.88 -6.01 -4.60
CA GLU A 49 2.89 -7.07 -4.75
C GLU A 49 4.05 -6.65 -5.66
N VAL A 50 3.74 -5.97 -6.78
CA VAL A 50 4.78 -5.43 -7.68
C VAL A 50 5.67 -4.42 -6.95
N LEU A 51 5.09 -3.57 -6.11
CA LEU A 51 5.85 -2.62 -5.30
C LEU A 51 6.68 -3.32 -4.22
N LEU A 52 6.16 -4.38 -3.59
CA LEU A 52 6.93 -5.16 -2.61
C LEU A 52 8.19 -5.75 -3.24
N LEU A 53 8.05 -6.42 -4.38
CA LEU A 53 9.19 -6.99 -5.12
C LEU A 53 10.20 -5.91 -5.56
N ALA A 54 9.71 -4.75 -6.00
CA ALA A 54 10.57 -3.63 -6.39
C ALA A 54 11.36 -3.08 -5.19
N ILE A 55 10.72 -2.94 -4.02
CA ILE A 55 11.35 -2.43 -2.80
C ILE A 55 12.35 -3.44 -2.24
N GLU A 56 12.01 -4.73 -2.23
CA GLU A 56 12.88 -5.83 -1.84
C GLU A 56 14.23 -5.78 -2.55
N SER A 57 14.20 -5.46 -3.85
CA SER A 57 15.36 -5.43 -4.73
C SER A 57 16.23 -4.16 -4.58
N ILE A 58 15.85 -3.18 -3.76
CA ILE A 58 16.62 -1.92 -3.62
C ILE A 58 17.92 -2.15 -2.86
N ASN A 59 17.85 -2.83 -1.71
CA ASN A 59 19.03 -3.10 -0.87
C ASN A 59 18.76 -4.25 0.14
N PRO A 60 19.81 -4.80 0.77
CA PRO A 60 19.67 -5.90 1.72
C PRO A 60 18.90 -5.58 3.01
N PHE A 61 18.69 -4.29 3.32
CA PHE A 61 17.84 -3.92 4.46
C PHE A 61 16.38 -4.26 4.15
N TYR A 62 15.89 -3.95 2.95
CA TYR A 62 14.52 -4.27 2.57
C TYR A 62 14.28 -5.77 2.41
N GLU A 63 15.23 -6.49 1.80
CA GLU A 63 15.18 -7.96 1.67
C GLU A 63 14.84 -8.66 3.00
N LYS A 64 15.40 -8.19 4.11
CA LYS A 64 15.21 -8.80 5.43
C LYS A 64 13.91 -8.42 6.12
N ASN A 65 13.30 -7.29 5.73
CA ASN A 65 12.17 -6.70 6.44
C ASN A 65 10.86 -6.79 5.65
N ILE A 66 10.89 -7.15 4.37
CA ILE A 66 9.72 -7.08 3.50
C ILE A 66 8.82 -8.33 3.55
N ALA A 67 9.35 -9.46 4.04
CA ALA A 67 8.63 -10.74 4.04
C ALA A 67 7.24 -10.66 4.71
N ALA A 68 7.14 -9.97 5.86
CA ALA A 68 5.89 -9.83 6.59
C ALA A 68 4.77 -9.13 5.77
N PHE A 69 5.13 -8.26 4.83
CA PHE A 69 4.14 -7.56 4.01
C PHE A 69 3.54 -8.45 2.92
N PHE A 70 4.24 -9.51 2.50
CA PHE A 70 3.65 -10.55 1.66
C PHE A 70 2.61 -11.36 2.44
N ASP A 71 2.90 -11.72 3.70
CA ASP A 71 1.95 -12.41 4.59
C ASP A 71 0.68 -11.56 4.83
N ASP A 72 0.85 -10.25 5.04
CA ASP A 72 -0.27 -9.32 5.20
C ASP A 72 -1.11 -9.21 3.91
N LYS A 73 -0.46 -9.17 2.74
CA LYS A 73 -1.13 -9.18 1.43
C LYS A 73 -1.92 -10.47 1.21
N GLU A 74 -1.36 -11.63 1.57
CA GLU A 74 -2.06 -12.91 1.50
C GLU A 74 -3.25 -12.99 2.48
N SER A 75 -3.07 -12.45 3.68
CA SER A 75 -4.12 -12.36 4.69
C SER A 75 -5.29 -11.48 4.21
N ALA A 76 -4.99 -10.29 3.69
CA ALA A 76 -5.99 -9.41 3.08
C ALA A 76 -6.73 -10.12 1.92
N LEU A 77 -5.99 -10.74 1.00
CA LEU A 77 -6.57 -11.50 -0.12
C LEU A 77 -7.52 -12.61 0.36
N SER A 78 -7.12 -13.37 1.39
CA SER A 78 -7.93 -14.44 1.97
C SER A 78 -9.24 -13.92 2.53
N VAL A 79 -9.21 -12.82 3.27
CA VAL A 79 -10.41 -12.19 3.85
C VAL A 79 -11.31 -11.61 2.76
N ILE A 80 -10.74 -10.92 1.76
CA ILE A 80 -11.50 -10.40 0.62
C ILE A 80 -12.17 -11.53 -0.17
N LYS A 81 -11.49 -12.66 -0.39
CA LYS A 81 -12.11 -13.84 -1.03
C LYS A 81 -13.34 -14.32 -0.25
N LYS A 82 -13.25 -14.42 1.08
CA LYS A 82 -14.39 -14.79 1.93
C LYS A 82 -15.56 -13.80 1.83
N SER A 83 -15.28 -12.51 1.63
CA SER A 83 -16.34 -11.50 1.45
C SER A 83 -17.21 -11.74 0.21
N THR A 84 -16.71 -12.50 -0.78
CA THR A 84 -17.45 -12.80 -2.01
C THR A 84 -18.35 -14.04 -1.93
N ASP A 85 -18.28 -14.80 -0.83
CA ASP A 85 -19.01 -16.08 -0.68
C ASP A 85 -20.52 -15.89 -0.91
N PRO A 86 -21.17 -16.63 -1.83
CA PRO A 86 -22.59 -16.47 -2.12
C PRO A 86 -23.52 -16.77 -0.92
N LYS A 87 -23.04 -17.54 0.07
CA LYS A 87 -23.78 -17.90 1.29
C LYS A 87 -23.61 -16.89 2.42
N ALA A 88 -22.66 -15.95 2.32
CA ALA A 88 -22.49 -14.91 3.32
C ALA A 88 -23.62 -13.87 3.24
N SER A 89 -24.13 -13.46 4.41
CA SER A 89 -25.12 -12.36 4.48
C SER A 89 -24.50 -11.06 4.00
N LYS A 90 -25.31 -10.11 3.49
CA LYS A 90 -24.83 -8.79 3.06
C LYS A 90 -23.95 -8.12 4.13
N LYS A 91 -24.41 -8.12 5.39
CA LYS A 91 -23.66 -7.58 6.53
C LYS A 91 -22.32 -8.28 6.72
N ASN A 92 -22.28 -9.61 6.62
CA ASN A 92 -21.03 -10.36 6.74
C ASN A 92 -20.07 -10.04 5.58
N LYS A 93 -20.58 -9.89 4.36
CA LYS A 93 -19.75 -9.49 3.21
C LYS A 93 -19.13 -8.12 3.42
N ASP A 94 -19.92 -7.13 3.86
CA ASP A 94 -19.43 -5.79 4.18
C ASP A 94 -18.39 -5.82 5.31
N ASN A 95 -18.61 -6.59 6.37
CA ASN A 95 -17.65 -6.70 7.48
C ASN A 95 -16.33 -7.34 7.04
N LEU A 96 -16.39 -8.47 6.32
CA LEU A 96 -15.20 -9.15 5.79
C LEU A 96 -14.46 -8.24 4.81
N PHE A 97 -15.19 -7.53 3.96
CA PHE A 97 -14.57 -6.61 3.01
C PHE A 97 -13.83 -5.48 3.73
N ASP A 98 -14.47 -4.84 4.71
CA ASP A 98 -13.83 -3.76 5.48
C ASP A 98 -12.63 -4.27 6.29
N GLU A 99 -12.69 -5.49 6.82
CA GLU A 99 -11.57 -6.15 7.50
C GLU A 99 -10.39 -6.38 6.54
N GLY A 100 -10.63 -6.99 5.37
CA GLY A 100 -9.59 -7.23 4.37
C GLY A 100 -8.98 -5.93 3.83
N SER A 101 -9.82 -4.91 3.59
CA SER A 101 -9.37 -3.56 3.24
C SER A 101 -8.57 -2.90 4.37
N GLY A 102 -8.93 -3.15 5.62
CA GLY A 102 -8.22 -2.68 6.81
C GLY A 102 -6.80 -3.22 6.88
N ILE A 103 -6.66 -4.54 6.78
CA ILE A 103 -5.35 -5.23 6.76
C ILE A 103 -4.45 -4.64 5.68
N LEU A 104 -4.96 -4.52 4.45
CA LEU A 104 -4.18 -3.95 3.34
C LEU A 104 -3.77 -2.50 3.59
N LYS A 105 -4.67 -1.69 4.17
CA LYS A 105 -4.40 -0.29 4.48
C LYS A 105 -3.31 -0.14 5.54
N GLU A 106 -3.37 -0.95 6.60
CA GLU A 106 -2.37 -0.97 7.66
C GLU A 106 -1.01 -1.45 7.13
N SER A 107 -1.00 -2.49 6.30
CA SER A 107 0.21 -3.00 5.64
C SER A 107 0.89 -1.94 4.75
N ILE A 108 0.13 -1.25 3.90
CA ILE A 108 0.68 -0.17 3.06
C ILE A 108 1.22 0.99 3.91
N GLN A 109 0.51 1.35 4.99
CA GLN A 109 0.97 2.40 5.90
C GLN A 109 2.26 2.01 6.62
N ALA A 110 2.36 0.77 7.11
CA ALA A 110 3.58 0.27 7.74
C ALA A 110 4.74 0.21 6.74
N LEU A 111 4.49 -0.16 5.48
CA LEU A 111 5.52 -0.17 4.43
C LEU A 111 6.01 1.24 4.11
N LEU A 112 5.12 2.24 4.06
CA LEU A 112 5.51 3.65 3.90
C LEU A 112 6.48 4.10 5.01
N VAL A 113 6.26 3.67 6.25
CA VAL A 113 7.16 3.95 7.38
C VAL A 113 8.50 3.22 7.21
N LEU A 114 8.48 1.93 6.90
CA LEU A 114 9.71 1.14 6.69
C LEU A 114 10.55 1.72 5.55
N PHE A 115 9.92 2.11 4.45
CA PHE A 115 10.59 2.70 3.29
C PHE A 115 11.23 4.05 3.63
N ALA A 116 10.56 4.88 4.42
CA ALA A 116 11.12 6.14 4.89
C ALA A 116 12.32 5.94 5.85
N ASP A 117 12.38 4.82 6.56
CA ASP A 117 13.50 4.47 7.45
C ASP A 117 14.69 3.91 6.66
N GLY A 118 14.47 2.90 5.81
CA GLY A 118 15.54 2.25 5.04
C GLY A 118 16.26 3.17 4.04
N THR A 119 15.59 4.21 3.54
CA THR A 119 16.21 5.25 2.70
C THR A 119 17.18 6.16 3.45
N ARG A 120 17.17 6.15 4.78
CA ARG A 120 18.10 6.92 5.62
C ARG A 120 19.37 6.15 5.99
N ILE A 121 19.40 4.84 5.72
CA ILE A 121 20.49 3.93 6.09
C ILE A 121 21.50 3.75 4.94
N THR A 122 21.17 4.21 3.73
CA THR A 122 22.05 4.29 2.55
C THR A 122 22.79 5.62 2.51
#